data_AF-A0A8J7LD55-F1
#
_entry.id   AF-A0A8J7LD55-F1
#
_cell.length_a   1.000
_cell.length_b   1.000
_cell.length_c   1.000
_cell.angle_alpha   90.00
_cell.angle_beta   90.00
_cell.angle_gamma   90.00
#
_symmetry.space_group_name_H-M   'P 1'
#
loop_
_entity.id
_entity.type
_entity.pdbx_description
1 polymer ?
#
loop_
_entity_poly.entity_id
_entity_poly.type
_entity_poly.pdbx_seq_one_letter_code
_entity_poly.pdbx_strand_id
1 'polypeptide(L)'
;MKSLNQRQMKSCWAILATATASILTATVGIPSSALASGLVFACSAKDVIVEVSRLDNKKLRYEAYNIPTNHQRPDLAINGGTVERKPNGDTLYRFRNKNYLYVAIKDNAYGRVLVYKNNKLIATKYCGDV
;
A
#
# COMPACT_ATOMS: atom_id res chain seq x y z
N MET A 1 22.13 53.28 23.95
CA MET A 1 23.16 52.42 23.33
C MET A 1 23.14 52.67 21.83
N LYS A 2 24.27 53.07 21.24
CA LYS A 2 24.39 53.62 19.88
C LYS A 2 24.84 52.58 18.86
N SER A 3 24.09 52.57 17.74
CA SER A 3 24.48 52.52 16.33
C SER A 3 25.19 51.33 15.70
N LEU A 4 24.62 50.97 14.54
CA LEU A 4 24.96 49.94 13.58
C LEU A 4 26.32 50.14 12.89
N ASN A 5 26.91 49.00 12.53
CA ASN A 5 28.13 48.91 11.72
C ASN A 5 27.74 48.76 10.24
N GLN A 6 27.98 49.81 9.44
CA GLN A 6 27.88 49.78 7.98
C GLN A 6 29.12 49.13 7.38
N ARG A 7 28.95 48.13 6.49
CA ARG A 7 30.03 47.66 5.61
C ARG A 7 29.71 47.94 4.13
N GLN A 8 30.51 48.87 3.60
CA GLN A 8 31.09 48.98 2.26
C GLN A 8 30.34 48.36 1.06
N MET A 9 29.91 49.23 0.14
CA MET A 9 29.74 48.93 -1.29
C MET A 9 30.76 49.73 -2.08
N LYS A 10 31.54 49.09 -2.97
CA LYS A 10 31.97 49.66 -4.26
C LYS A 10 32.35 48.56 -5.26
N SER A 11 31.73 48.65 -6.44
CA SER A 11 32.31 48.50 -7.79
C SER A 11 32.76 47.09 -8.23
N CYS A 12 32.61 46.60 -9.46
CA CYS A 12 31.91 46.97 -10.69
C CYS A 12 32.13 45.78 -11.66
N TRP A 13 31.07 45.40 -12.39
CA TRP A 13 31.09 44.82 -13.75
C TRP A 13 31.86 43.51 -14.00
N ALA A 14 31.11 42.44 -14.25
CA ALA A 14 31.42 41.53 -15.35
C ALA A 14 30.11 41.04 -15.96
N ILE A 15 29.94 41.39 -17.24
CA ILE A 15 28.81 41.08 -18.10
C ILE A 15 28.81 39.57 -18.36
N LEU A 16 27.68 38.89 -18.14
CA LEU A 16 27.35 37.67 -18.87
C LEU A 16 25.89 37.71 -19.29
N ALA A 17 25.71 37.88 -20.61
CA ALA A 17 24.47 37.63 -21.28
C ALA A 17 24.12 36.15 -21.16
N THR A 18 22.92 35.84 -20.67
CA THR A 18 22.27 34.56 -20.89
C THR A 18 20.83 34.83 -21.24
N ALA A 19 20.50 34.54 -22.50
CA ALA A 19 19.16 34.53 -23.02
C ALA A 19 18.26 33.70 -22.11
N THR A 20 17.19 34.29 -21.60
CA THR A 20 16.09 33.56 -20.99
C THR A 20 15.35 32.82 -22.09
N ALA A 21 15.79 31.60 -22.39
CA ALA A 21 14.93 30.64 -23.04
C ALA A 21 13.80 30.33 -22.06
N SER A 22 12.61 30.86 -22.33
CA SER A 22 11.36 30.42 -21.70
C SER A 22 11.12 28.97 -22.10
N ILE A 23 11.74 28.04 -21.37
CA ILE A 23 11.27 26.67 -21.33
C ILE A 23 10.02 26.75 -20.46
N LEU A 24 8.88 26.96 -21.12
CA LEU A 24 7.59 26.61 -20.56
C LEU A 24 7.60 25.08 -20.45
N THR A 25 8.31 24.54 -19.46
CA THR A 25 8.08 23.19 -18.98
C THR A 25 6.68 23.24 -18.41
N ALA A 26 5.71 22.94 -19.26
CA ALA A 26 4.49 22.32 -18.80
C ALA A 26 4.94 21.03 -18.10
N THR A 27 5.26 21.14 -16.81
CA THR A 27 5.06 20.04 -15.90
C THR A 27 3.58 19.76 -16.02
N VAL A 28 3.24 18.85 -16.93
CA VAL A 28 2.02 18.08 -16.87
C VAL A 28 2.11 17.43 -15.51
N GLY A 29 1.54 18.12 -14.51
CA GLY A 29 1.36 17.60 -13.19
C GLY A 29 0.47 16.40 -13.39
N ILE A 30 1.10 15.23 -13.50
CA ILE A 30 0.41 13.95 -13.43
C ILE A 30 -0.36 14.07 -12.12
N PRO A 31 -1.70 14.11 -12.15
CA PRO A 31 -2.43 14.19 -10.91
C PRO A 31 -2.01 12.97 -10.08
N SER A 32 -1.40 13.20 -8.91
CA SER A 32 -1.00 12.17 -7.95
C SER A 32 -2.18 11.35 -7.39
N SER A 33 -3.36 11.44 -8.01
CA SER A 33 -4.60 10.78 -7.67
C SER A 33 -5.02 9.71 -8.67
N ALA A 34 -4.06 9.12 -9.40
CA ALA A 34 -4.22 7.83 -10.04
C ALA A 34 -3.10 6.86 -9.59
N LEU A 35 -2.92 6.75 -8.27
CA LEU A 35 -2.18 5.63 -7.69
C LEU A 35 -2.97 4.37 -8.04
N ALA A 36 -2.48 3.68 -9.06
CA ALA A 36 -3.14 2.60 -9.76
C ALA A 36 -3.81 1.62 -8.80
N SER A 37 -5.06 1.26 -9.11
CA SER A 37 -5.63 0.04 -8.57
C SER A 37 -4.66 -1.11 -8.85
N GLY A 38 -4.29 -1.87 -7.82
CA GLY A 38 -3.20 -2.82 -7.92
C GLY A 38 -3.16 -3.81 -6.77
N LEU A 39 -2.58 -4.98 -7.02
CA LEU A 39 -2.42 -6.02 -6.03
C LEU A 39 -1.43 -5.56 -4.94
N VAL A 40 -1.88 -5.59 -3.68
CA VAL A 40 -1.07 -5.21 -2.50
C VAL A 40 -0.43 -6.44 -1.86
N PHE A 41 -1.21 -7.53 -1.82
CA PHE A 41 -0.83 -8.79 -1.25
C PHE A 41 -1.64 -9.90 -1.92
N ALA A 42 -0.97 -10.98 -2.32
CA ALA A 42 -1.61 -12.22 -2.67
C ALA A 42 -0.94 -13.35 -1.90
N CYS A 43 -1.76 -14.28 -1.44
CA CYS A 43 -1.34 -15.49 -0.79
C CYS A 43 -2.11 -16.64 -1.40
N SER A 44 -1.40 -17.63 -1.91
CA SER A 44 -1.99 -18.90 -2.33
C SER A 44 -1.35 -20.01 -1.51
N ALA A 45 -2.18 -20.87 -0.93
CA ALA A 45 -1.79 -22.03 -0.15
C ALA A 45 -2.84 -23.12 -0.34
N LYS A 46 -2.49 -24.36 0.01
CA LYS A 46 -3.45 -25.47 0.00
C LYS A 46 -4.72 -25.08 0.77
N ASP A 47 -5.88 -25.20 0.12
CA ASP A 47 -7.20 -24.87 0.68
C ASP A 47 -7.43 -23.38 1.01
N VAL A 48 -6.53 -22.44 0.70
CA VAL A 48 -6.73 -21.00 0.94
C VAL A 48 -6.05 -20.12 -0.12
N ILE A 49 -6.80 -19.22 -0.76
CA ILE A 49 -6.24 -18.06 -1.49
C ILE A 49 -6.73 -16.80 -0.81
N VAL A 50 -5.88 -15.78 -0.66
CA VAL A 50 -6.26 -14.45 -0.20
C VAL A 50 -5.63 -13.41 -1.11
N GLU A 51 -6.44 -12.47 -1.57
CA GLU A 51 -5.97 -11.31 -2.33
C GLU A 51 -6.42 -10.03 -1.63
N VAL A 52 -5.50 -9.08 -1.54
CA VAL A 52 -5.74 -7.73 -1.08
C VAL A 52 -5.33 -6.80 -2.20
N SER A 53 -6.31 -6.09 -2.75
CA SER A 53 -6.12 -5.16 -3.85
C SER A 53 -6.42 -3.73 -3.41
N ARG A 54 -5.63 -2.78 -3.87
CA ARG A 54 -5.90 -1.35 -3.71
C ARG A 54 -6.93 -0.95 -4.75
N LEU A 55 -8.01 -0.30 -4.30
CA LEU A 55 -9.00 0.33 -5.20
C LEU A 55 -8.66 1.80 -5.42
N ASP A 56 -8.25 2.48 -4.35
CA ASP A 56 -7.79 3.86 -4.35
C ASP A 56 -6.82 4.09 -3.17
N ASN A 57 -6.37 5.33 -2.96
CA ASN A 57 -5.39 5.67 -1.90
C ASN A 57 -5.85 5.31 -0.48
N LYS A 58 -7.15 5.22 -0.24
CA LYS A 58 -7.76 5.02 1.09
C LYS A 58 -8.53 3.72 1.21
N LYS A 59 -8.78 3.03 0.09
CA LYS A 59 -9.65 1.85 0.04
C LYS A 59 -8.93 0.62 -0.46
N LEU A 60 -9.02 -0.45 0.33
CA LEU A 60 -8.61 -1.79 -0.05
C LEU A 60 -9.84 -2.67 -0.26
N ARG A 61 -9.74 -3.56 -1.23
CA ARG A 61 -10.63 -4.69 -1.50
C ARG A 61 -9.95 -5.95 -1.02
N TYR A 62 -10.70 -6.79 -0.32
CA TYR A 62 -10.23 -8.05 0.23
C TYR A 62 -11.04 -9.19 -0.38
N GLU A 63 -10.35 -10.23 -0.80
CA GLU A 63 -10.93 -11.44 -1.38
C GLU A 63 -10.27 -12.65 -0.70
N ALA A 64 -11.08 -13.65 -0.34
CA ALA A 64 -10.58 -14.91 0.20
C ALA A 64 -11.33 -16.09 -0.38
N TYR A 65 -10.59 -17.17 -0.62
CA TYR A 65 -10.99 -18.40 -1.28
C TYR A 65 -10.62 -19.54 -0.35
N ASN A 66 -11.57 -20.35 0.10
CA ASN A 66 -11.23 -21.62 0.74
C ASN A 66 -11.30 -22.70 -0.35
N ILE A 67 -10.19 -23.37 -0.68
CA ILE A 67 -10.07 -24.33 -1.80
C ILE A 67 -10.63 -25.76 -1.53
N PRO A 68 -11.34 -26.14 -0.44
CA PRO A 68 -12.04 -27.43 -0.45
C PRO A 68 -13.46 -27.34 -1.06
N THR A 69 -13.89 -26.18 -1.58
CA THR A 69 -15.22 -26.00 -2.18
C THR A 69 -15.11 -25.64 -3.66
N ASN A 70 -15.26 -26.65 -4.51
CA ASN A 70 -15.73 -26.56 -5.90
C ASN A 70 -14.88 -25.76 -6.91
N HIS A 71 -13.65 -25.33 -6.59
CA HIS A 71 -12.83 -24.46 -7.44
C HIS A 71 -13.53 -23.15 -7.87
N GLN A 72 -14.61 -22.75 -7.17
CA GLN A 72 -15.32 -21.52 -7.48
C GLN A 72 -14.71 -20.36 -6.71
N ARG A 73 -14.43 -19.26 -7.41
CA ARG A 73 -14.07 -17.98 -6.79
C ARG A 73 -15.20 -17.57 -5.83
N PRO A 74 -14.98 -17.32 -4.52
CA PRO A 74 -16.07 -16.86 -3.69
C PRO A 74 -16.55 -15.46 -4.08
N ASP A 75 -17.86 -15.33 -4.03
CA ASP A 75 -18.69 -14.23 -4.54
C ASP A 75 -18.47 -12.82 -3.95
N LEU A 76 -17.58 -12.62 -2.97
CA LEU A 76 -17.61 -11.38 -2.20
C LEU A 76 -16.27 -10.65 -2.12
N ALA A 77 -16.16 -9.62 -2.95
CA ALA A 77 -15.27 -8.49 -2.75
C ALA A 77 -15.69 -7.73 -1.49
N ILE A 78 -14.85 -7.75 -0.45
CA ILE A 78 -15.13 -7.07 0.81
C ILE A 78 -14.46 -5.71 0.82
N ASN A 79 -15.27 -4.68 1.07
CA ASN A 79 -14.80 -3.33 1.35
C ASN A 79 -14.93 -3.09 2.86
N GLY A 80 -13.84 -2.72 3.53
CA GLY A 80 -13.87 -2.41 4.98
C GLY A 80 -13.16 -3.40 5.92
N GLY A 81 -12.24 -4.22 5.40
CA GLY A 81 -11.24 -4.86 6.25
C GLY A 81 -10.29 -3.83 6.90
N THR A 82 -9.67 -4.21 8.01
CA THR A 82 -8.70 -3.37 8.71
C THR A 82 -7.27 -3.72 8.31
N VAL A 83 -6.41 -2.70 8.34
CA VAL A 83 -4.97 -2.86 8.10
C VAL A 83 -4.24 -2.40 9.34
N GLU A 84 -3.31 -3.21 9.82
CA GLU A 84 -2.45 -2.88 10.95
C GLU A 84 -1.00 -3.10 10.54
N ARG A 85 -0.16 -2.06 10.68
CA ARG A 85 1.28 -2.17 10.48
C ARG A 85 1.95 -2.33 11.83
N LYS A 86 2.63 -3.46 12.03
CA LYS A 86 3.30 -3.79 13.28
C LYS A 86 4.69 -3.13 13.35
N PRO A 87 5.23 -2.89 14.56
CA PRO A 87 6.56 -2.28 14.74
C PRO A 87 7.70 -3.07 14.10
N ASN A 88 7.53 -4.39 13.96
CA ASN A 88 8.51 -5.29 13.33
C ASN A 88 8.51 -5.23 11.78
N GLY A 89 7.66 -4.40 11.18
CA GLY A 89 7.54 -4.26 9.73
C GLY A 89 6.40 -5.07 9.10
N ASP A 90 5.81 -6.01 9.83
CA ASP A 90 4.72 -6.83 9.32
C ASP A 90 3.46 -5.99 9.05
N THR A 91 2.71 -6.35 8.02
CA THR A 91 1.40 -5.76 7.75
C THR A 91 0.31 -6.83 7.84
N LEU A 92 -0.67 -6.59 8.70
CA LEU A 92 -1.81 -7.47 8.92
C LEU A 92 -3.04 -6.90 8.22
N TYR A 93 -3.67 -7.71 7.39
CA TYR A 93 -4.92 -7.44 6.70
C TYR A 93 -6.01 -8.32 7.32
N ARG A 94 -6.98 -7.71 8.01
CA ARG A 94 -8.03 -8.43 8.73
C ARG A 94 -9.38 -8.16 8.09
N PHE A 95 -10.10 -9.20 7.72
CA PHE A 95 -11.43 -9.05 7.11
C PHE A 95 -12.29 -10.28 7.37
N ARG A 96 -13.61 -10.08 7.39
CA ARG A 96 -14.58 -11.13 7.73
C ARG A 96 -15.44 -11.48 6.53
N ASN A 97 -15.65 -12.77 6.29
CA ASN A 97 -16.63 -13.26 5.33
C ASN A 97 -17.56 -14.24 6.06
N LYS A 98 -18.82 -13.84 6.27
CA LYS A 98 -19.80 -14.61 7.06
C LYS A 98 -19.20 -14.98 8.43
N ASN A 99 -19.10 -16.29 8.74
CA ASN A 99 -18.60 -16.80 10.01
C ASN A 99 -17.06 -16.95 10.05
N TYR A 100 -16.38 -16.56 8.98
CA TYR A 100 -14.93 -16.65 8.85
C TYR A 100 -14.27 -15.28 9.07
N LEU A 101 -13.16 -15.27 9.79
CA LEU A 101 -12.24 -14.14 9.88
C LEU A 101 -10.90 -14.56 9.29
N TYR A 102 -10.43 -13.78 8.33
CA TYR A 102 -9.12 -13.96 7.70
C TYR A 102 -8.18 -12.91 8.23
N VAL A 103 -6.96 -13.32 8.55
CA VAL A 103 -5.86 -12.44 8.89
C VAL A 103 -4.70 -12.80 7.96
N ALA A 104 -4.53 -12.00 6.91
CA ALA A 104 -3.41 -12.08 6.00
C ALA A 104 -2.23 -11.29 6.58
N ILE A 105 -1.08 -11.93 6.69
CA ILE A 105 0.13 -11.36 7.27
C ILE A 105 1.18 -11.29 6.17
N LYS A 106 1.51 -10.06 5.79
CA LYS A 106 2.66 -9.74 4.95
C LYS A 106 3.84 -9.50 5.87
N ASP A 107 4.61 -10.56 6.11
CA ASP A 107 5.89 -10.53 6.81
C ASP A 107 7.04 -10.50 5.79
N ASN A 108 8.28 -10.48 6.28
CA ASN A 108 9.49 -10.54 5.43
C ASN A 108 9.75 -11.94 4.84
N ALA A 109 8.92 -12.93 5.16
CA ALA A 109 9.01 -14.28 4.63
C ALA A 109 8.05 -14.43 3.43
N TYR A 110 7.53 -15.64 3.21
CA TYR A 110 6.56 -15.89 2.15
C TYR A 110 5.17 -15.29 2.44
N GLY A 111 4.91 -14.81 3.66
CA GLY A 111 3.58 -14.43 4.11
C GLY A 111 2.76 -15.62 4.61
N ARG A 112 1.73 -15.33 5.39
CA ARG A 112 0.82 -16.36 5.92
C ARG A 112 -0.60 -15.85 6.11
N VAL A 113 -1.56 -16.77 6.12
CA VAL A 113 -2.97 -16.51 6.36
C VAL A 113 -3.43 -17.33 7.55
N LEU A 114 -4.03 -16.64 8.53
CA LEU A 114 -4.73 -17.26 9.63
C LEU A 114 -6.23 -17.24 9.31
N VAL A 115 -6.87 -18.41 9.38
CA VAL A 115 -8.31 -18.56 9.16
C VAL A 115 -8.97 -18.92 10.46
N TYR A 116 -9.92 -18.09 10.88
CA TYR A 116 -10.73 -18.29 12.07
C TYR A 116 -12.17 -18.60 11.65
N LYS A 117 -12.83 -19.52 12.35
CA LYS A 117 -14.29 -19.76 12.25
C LYS A 117 -14.88 -19.63 13.64
N ASN A 118 -15.91 -18.80 13.80
CA ASN A 118 -16.51 -18.50 15.12
C ASN A 118 -15.45 -18.08 16.16
N ASN A 119 -14.52 -17.21 15.76
CA ASN A 119 -13.38 -16.72 16.56
C ASN A 119 -12.36 -17.80 17.02
N LYS A 120 -12.48 -19.05 16.58
CA LYS A 120 -11.48 -20.09 16.82
C LYS A 120 -10.57 -20.23 15.61
N LEU A 121 -9.25 -20.27 15.81
CA LEU A 121 -8.28 -20.55 14.74
C LEU A 121 -8.51 -21.98 14.24
N ILE A 122 -8.79 -22.12 12.95
CA ILE A 122 -9.02 -23.42 12.30
C ILE A 122 -7.91 -23.78 11.31
N ALA A 123 -7.15 -22.81 10.81
CA ALA A 123 -6.03 -23.06 9.92
C ALA A 123 -5.00 -21.92 9.99
N THR A 124 -3.73 -22.32 9.85
CA THR A 124 -2.61 -21.44 9.52
C THR A 124 -2.04 -21.94 8.21
N LYS A 125 -1.95 -21.07 7.21
CA LYS A 125 -1.49 -21.40 5.86
C LYS A 125 -0.35 -20.48 5.47
N TYR A 126 0.73 -21.02 4.94
CA TYR A 126 1.87 -20.24 4.46
C TYR A 126 1.72 -20.04 2.96
N CYS A 127 1.96 -18.83 2.49
CA CYS A 127 1.82 -18.56 1.06
C CYS A 127 2.93 -19.28 0.29
N GLY A 128 2.61 -19.79 -0.90
CA GLY A 128 3.50 -20.62 -1.70
C GLY A 128 3.52 -22.10 -1.32
N ASP A 129 2.82 -22.49 -0.24
CA ASP A 129 2.60 -23.89 0.15
C ASP A 129 1.40 -24.47 -0.64
N VAL A 130 1.58 -24.55 -1.96
CA VAL A 130 0.59 -25.07 -2.94
C VAL A 130 0.78 -26.55 -3.23
#